data_AF-A0A6V8M0N7-F1
#
_entry.id   AF-A0A6V8M0N7-F1
#
_cell.length_a   1.000
_cell.length_b   1.000
_cell.length_c   1.000
_cell.angle_alpha   90.00
_cell.angle_beta   90.00
_cell.angle_gamma   90.00
#
_symmetry.space_group_name_H-M   'P 1'
#
loop_
_entity.id
_entity.type
_entity.pdbx_description
1 polymer ?
#
loop_
_entity_poly.entity_id
_entity_poly.type
_entity_poly.pdbx_seq_one_letter_code
_entity_poly.pdbx_strand_id
1 'polypeptide(L)'
;MDVRAWIVERRRTALARARLAGWALLAILLVCGAWLGWREARLPRALDAELARERTAALRTRLKMLTHAAYTAKVAQNGLLADVIGTRDVLTPCIEAGDLRGLPPDAPCRALWEASLEKVWEAAYGPHAPLIPEKLRRDPWGSPYLLNTGEILCGMVGDWCPHDDIGSPGPDGVASTPDDVIVSAPMHLGPERVEAAKAAKAREEADKAASSGSGER
;
A
#
# COMPACT_ATOMS: atom_id res chain seq x y z
N MET A 1 -35.03 80.34 -16.89
CA MET A 1 -34.52 79.00 -16.55
C MET A 1 -35.23 78.53 -15.30
N ASP A 2 -35.89 77.37 -15.35
CA ASP A 2 -36.65 76.84 -14.21
C ASP A 2 -35.71 76.14 -13.23
N VAL A 3 -35.49 76.79 -12.07
CA VAL A 3 -34.60 76.31 -10.99
C VAL A 3 -35.08 74.94 -10.46
N ARG A 4 -36.39 74.66 -10.51
CA ARG A 4 -36.95 73.37 -10.06
C ARG A 4 -36.54 72.23 -10.99
N ALA A 5 -36.60 72.45 -12.30
CA ALA A 5 -36.18 71.47 -13.29
C ALA A 5 -34.69 71.12 -13.14
N TRP A 6 -33.84 72.11 -12.90
CA TRP A 6 -32.41 71.91 -12.67
C TRP A 6 -32.10 71.11 -11.40
N ILE A 7 -32.81 71.37 -10.28
CA ILE A 7 -32.65 70.61 -9.03
C ILE A 7 -33.07 69.14 -9.20
N VAL A 8 -34.16 68.89 -9.92
CA VAL A 8 -34.66 67.53 -10.19
C VAL A 8 -33.65 66.73 -11.00
N GLU A 9 -33.07 67.31 -12.06
CA GLU A 9 -32.09 66.64 -12.91
C GLU A 9 -30.78 66.32 -12.15
N ARG A 10 -30.33 67.25 -11.30
CA ARG A 10 -29.14 67.05 -10.46
C ARG A 10 -29.36 65.96 -9.41
N ARG A 11 -30.57 65.82 -8.86
CA ARG A 11 -30.93 64.72 -7.94
C ARG A 11 -31.00 63.37 -8.66
N ARG A 12 -31.55 63.32 -9.87
CA ARG A 12 -31.61 62.07 -10.67
C ARG A 12 -30.22 61.54 -11.02
N THR A 13 -29.34 62.41 -11.48
CA THR A 13 -27.95 62.03 -11.80
C THR A 13 -27.15 61.59 -10.58
N ALA A 14 -27.32 62.25 -9.43
CA ALA A 14 -26.70 61.83 -8.17
C ALA A 14 -27.20 60.46 -7.69
N LEU A 15 -28.52 60.21 -7.75
CA LEU A 15 -29.11 58.92 -7.38
C LEU A 15 -28.69 57.80 -8.34
N ALA A 16 -28.60 58.08 -9.64
CA ALA A 16 -28.12 57.11 -10.63
C ALA A 16 -26.66 56.70 -10.37
N ARG A 17 -25.78 57.67 -10.06
CA ARG A 17 -24.39 57.41 -9.68
C ARG A 17 -24.28 56.61 -8.38
N ALA A 18 -25.08 56.96 -7.36
CA ALA A 18 -25.12 56.23 -6.10
C ALA A 18 -25.58 54.77 -6.28
N ARG A 19 -26.59 54.53 -7.12
CA ARG A 19 -27.05 53.17 -7.47
C ARG A 19 -25.98 52.37 -8.20
N LEU A 20 -25.30 52.96 -9.19
CA LEU A 20 -24.21 52.30 -9.90
C LEU A 20 -23.04 51.94 -8.97
N ALA A 21 -22.66 52.86 -8.08
CA ALA A 21 -21.64 52.59 -7.07
C ALA A 21 -22.06 51.46 -6.12
N GLY A 22 -23.33 51.44 -5.69
CA GLY A 22 -23.88 50.36 -4.86
C GLY A 22 -23.85 48.99 -5.57
N TRP A 23 -24.25 48.94 -6.84
CA TRP A 23 -24.18 47.70 -7.63
C TRP A 23 -22.74 47.23 -7.86
N ALA A 24 -21.81 48.15 -8.13
CA ALA A 24 -20.40 47.81 -8.30
C ALA A 24 -19.79 47.23 -7.01
N LEU A 25 -20.08 47.83 -5.85
CA LEU A 25 -19.64 47.31 -4.55
C LEU A 25 -20.23 45.92 -4.26
N LEU A 26 -21.53 45.73 -4.52
CA LEU A 26 -22.17 44.43 -4.37
C LEU A 26 -21.50 43.37 -5.26
N ALA A 27 -21.25 43.69 -6.53
CA ALA A 27 -20.58 42.79 -7.46
C ALA A 27 -19.16 42.43 -7.00
N ILE A 28 -18.38 43.40 -6.53
CA ILE A 28 -17.03 43.16 -5.97
C ILE A 28 -17.11 42.22 -4.77
N LEU A 29 -18.03 42.46 -3.82
CA LEU A 29 -18.20 41.60 -2.65
C LEU A 29 -18.59 40.17 -3.01
N LEU A 30 -19.47 39.98 -4.00
CA LEU A 30 -19.85 38.65 -4.49
C LEU A 30 -18.66 37.93 -5.15
N VAL A 31 -17.86 38.63 -5.96
CA VAL A 31 -16.66 38.05 -6.59
C VAL A 31 -15.60 37.70 -5.54
N CYS A 32 -15.33 38.59 -4.59
CA CYS A 32 -14.38 38.32 -3.50
C CYS A 32 -14.84 37.16 -2.62
N GLY A 33 -16.13 37.11 -2.27
CA GLY A 33 -16.71 36.00 -1.50
C GLY A 33 -16.62 34.67 -2.23
N ALA A 34 -16.96 34.63 -3.52
CA ALA A 34 -16.85 33.45 -4.36
C ALA A 34 -15.39 32.98 -4.51
N TRP A 35 -14.45 33.93 -4.68
CA TRP A 35 -13.02 33.64 -4.78
C TRP A 35 -12.44 33.08 -3.48
N LEU A 36 -12.78 33.69 -2.33
CA LEU A 36 -12.33 33.23 -1.02
C LEU A 36 -12.88 31.83 -0.70
N GLY A 37 -14.18 31.61 -0.90
CA GLY A 37 -14.80 30.30 -0.69
C GLY A 37 -14.21 29.21 -1.58
N TRP A 38 -13.91 29.53 -2.84
CA TRP A 38 -13.23 28.60 -3.75
C TRP A 38 -11.81 28.26 -3.32
N ARG A 39 -11.06 29.24 -2.81
CA ARG A 39 -9.69 29.05 -2.32
C ARG A 39 -9.67 28.18 -1.06
N GLU A 40 -10.56 28.45 -0.10
CA GLU A 40 -10.67 27.68 1.13
C GLU A 40 -11.04 26.21 0.88
N ALA A 41 -11.87 25.93 -0.13
CA ALA A 41 -12.21 24.54 -0.50
C ALA A 41 -11.05 23.75 -1.15
N ARG A 42 -10.07 24.42 -1.77
CA ARG A 42 -8.97 23.76 -2.51
C ARG A 42 -7.75 23.45 -1.66
N LEU A 43 -7.42 24.30 -0.69
CA LEU A 43 -6.21 24.16 0.12
C LEU A 43 -6.13 22.83 0.91
N PRO A 44 -7.20 22.37 1.59
CA PRO A 44 -7.15 21.11 2.34
C PRO A 44 -6.88 19.91 1.44
N ARG A 45 -7.57 19.83 0.30
CA ARG A 45 -7.43 18.72 -0.65
C ARG A 45 -6.02 18.60 -1.23
N ALA A 46 -5.36 19.74 -1.48
CA ALA A 46 -3.99 19.75 -1.99
C ALA A 46 -3.00 19.24 -0.93
N LEU A 47 -3.18 19.64 0.33
CA LEU A 47 -2.36 19.18 1.43
C LEU A 47 -2.54 17.67 1.68
N ASP A 48 -3.78 17.19 1.67
CA ASP A 48 -4.09 15.77 1.84
C ASP A 48 -3.48 14.92 0.73
N ALA A 49 -3.54 15.40 -0.52
CA ALA A 49 -2.94 14.72 -1.66
C ALA A 49 -1.41 14.65 -1.56
N GLU A 50 -0.76 15.72 -1.10
CA GLU A 50 0.70 15.73 -0.93
C GLU A 50 1.13 14.82 0.21
N LEU A 51 0.43 14.84 1.35
CA LEU A 51 0.69 13.94 2.47
C LEU A 51 0.49 12.47 2.07
N ALA A 52 -0.53 12.17 1.25
CA ALA A 52 -0.74 10.84 0.71
C ALA A 52 0.41 10.38 -0.20
N ARG A 53 0.95 11.28 -1.03
CA ARG A 53 2.12 10.99 -1.88
C ARG A 53 3.38 10.73 -1.05
N GLU A 54 3.65 11.57 -0.06
CA GLU A 54 4.79 11.39 0.85
C GLU A 54 4.71 10.06 1.59
N ARG A 55 3.54 9.72 2.15
CA ARG A 55 3.29 8.42 2.81
C ARG A 55 3.51 7.26 1.85
N THR A 56 2.98 7.34 0.62
CA THR A 56 3.16 6.29 -0.39
C THR A 56 4.63 6.12 -0.80
N ALA A 57 5.38 7.22 -0.93
CA ALA A 57 6.82 7.17 -1.22
C ALA A 57 7.62 6.54 -0.06
N ALA A 58 7.30 6.91 1.18
CA ALA A 58 7.88 6.31 2.37
C ALA A 58 7.56 4.81 2.47
N LEU A 59 6.32 4.42 2.20
CA LEU A 59 5.87 3.03 2.17
C LEU A 59 6.69 2.21 1.18
N ARG A 60 6.81 2.65 -0.08
CA ARG A 60 7.57 1.92 -1.11
C ARG A 60 9.02 1.70 -0.71
N THR A 61 9.63 2.68 -0.07
CA THR A 61 11.00 2.55 0.45
C THR A 61 11.08 1.49 1.54
N ARG A 62 10.13 1.48 2.49
CA ARG A 62 10.07 0.48 3.56
C ARG A 62 9.79 -0.93 3.03
N LEU A 63 8.85 -1.08 2.09
CA LEU A 63 8.57 -2.37 1.44
C LEU A 63 9.82 -2.91 0.74
N LYS A 64 10.59 -2.07 0.04
CA LYS A 64 11.88 -2.49 -0.55
C LYS A 64 12.89 -2.96 0.50
N MET A 65 12.96 -2.31 1.65
CA MET A 65 13.84 -2.76 2.74
C MET A 65 13.37 -4.10 3.32
N LEU A 66 12.06 -4.28 3.51
CA LEU A 66 11.47 -5.52 4.02
C LEU A 66 11.67 -6.68 3.04
N THR A 67 11.43 -6.47 1.74
CA THR A 67 11.64 -7.52 0.72
C THR A 67 13.11 -7.85 0.55
N HIS A 68 14.01 -6.87 0.67
CA HIS A 68 15.45 -7.13 0.70
C HIS A 68 15.85 -7.96 1.92
N ALA A 69 15.36 -7.62 3.12
CA ALA A 69 15.64 -8.40 4.33
C ALA A 69 15.09 -9.84 4.22
N ALA A 70 13.86 -10.00 3.72
CA ALA A 70 13.26 -11.31 3.47
C ALA A 70 14.08 -12.14 2.48
N TYR A 71 14.53 -11.54 1.37
CA TYR A 71 15.40 -12.22 0.41
C TYR A 71 16.74 -12.64 1.03
N THR A 72 17.41 -11.73 1.75
CA THR A 72 18.68 -12.05 2.43
C THR A 72 18.50 -13.17 3.46
N ALA A 73 17.39 -13.17 4.21
CA ALA A 73 17.07 -14.24 5.15
C ALA A 73 16.89 -15.60 4.46
N LYS A 74 16.18 -15.64 3.32
CA LYS A 74 16.01 -16.86 2.50
C LYS A 74 17.34 -17.39 2.00
N VAL A 75 18.22 -16.50 1.51
CA VAL A 75 19.56 -16.87 1.05
C VAL A 75 20.41 -17.40 2.20
N ALA A 76 20.40 -16.72 3.35
CA ALA A 76 21.19 -17.10 4.52
C ALA A 76 20.79 -18.46 5.10
N GLN A 77 19.48 -18.74 5.16
CA GLN A 77 18.95 -20.02 5.64
C GLN A 77 18.82 -21.07 4.54
N ASN A 78 19.13 -20.69 3.30
CA ASN A 78 19.03 -21.53 2.13
C ASN A 78 17.65 -22.22 1.97
N GLY A 79 16.58 -21.51 2.28
CA GLY A 79 15.23 -22.07 2.35
C GLY A 79 14.12 -21.07 2.04
N LEU A 80 12.87 -21.52 2.15
CA LEU A 80 11.70 -20.68 1.92
C LEU A 80 11.49 -19.67 3.05
N LEU A 81 10.82 -18.57 2.77
CA LEU A 81 10.49 -17.59 3.80
C LEU A 81 9.61 -18.20 4.90
N ALA A 82 8.67 -19.08 4.54
CA ALA A 82 7.86 -19.84 5.49
C ALA A 82 8.69 -20.69 6.47
N ASP A 83 9.81 -21.26 5.99
CA ASP A 83 10.71 -22.06 6.81
C ASP A 83 11.53 -21.17 7.76
N VAL A 84 11.94 -19.97 7.30
CA VAL A 84 12.60 -18.95 8.14
C VAL A 84 11.69 -18.47 9.28
N ILE A 85 10.44 -18.11 8.97
CA ILE A 85 9.51 -17.56 9.97
C ILE A 85 8.84 -18.66 10.82
N GLY A 86 8.91 -19.92 10.38
CA GLY A 86 8.32 -21.07 11.08
C GLY A 86 6.79 -21.11 11.08
N THR A 87 6.15 -20.37 10.17
CA THR A 87 4.71 -20.41 9.93
C THR A 87 4.44 -20.26 8.43
N ARG A 88 3.31 -20.81 7.98
CA ARG A 88 2.88 -20.81 6.58
C ARG A 88 1.72 -19.85 6.31
N ASP A 89 1.12 -19.32 7.38
CA ASP A 89 -0.02 -18.43 7.30
C ASP A 89 0.20 -17.24 8.23
N VAL A 90 0.48 -16.09 7.63
CA VAL A 90 0.59 -14.79 8.30
C VAL A 90 -0.48 -13.83 7.81
N LEU A 91 -1.04 -14.07 6.62
CA LEU A 91 -1.98 -13.17 5.97
C LEU A 91 -3.43 -13.36 6.44
N THR A 92 -3.88 -14.61 6.64
CA THR A 92 -5.29 -14.88 6.97
C THR A 92 -5.77 -14.13 8.21
N PRO A 93 -5.02 -14.10 9.33
CA PRO A 93 -5.43 -13.36 10.52
C PRO A 93 -5.56 -11.84 10.29
N CYS A 94 -4.89 -11.30 9.27
CA CYS A 94 -5.01 -9.90 8.89
C CYS A 94 -6.24 -9.64 8.02
N ILE A 95 -6.57 -10.55 7.09
CA ILE A 95 -7.80 -10.44 6.28
C ILE A 95 -9.04 -10.46 7.17
N GLU A 96 -9.05 -11.29 8.21
CA GLU A 96 -10.19 -11.46 9.11
C GLU A 96 -10.34 -10.34 10.16
N ALA A 97 -9.31 -9.53 10.39
CA ALA A 97 -9.29 -8.54 11.46
C ALA A 97 -10.01 -7.22 11.14
N GLY A 98 -10.35 -6.96 9.87
CA GLY A 98 -10.98 -5.72 9.45
C GLY A 98 -10.00 -4.54 9.41
N ASP A 99 -10.24 -3.50 10.21
CA ASP A 99 -9.35 -2.33 10.28
C ASP A 99 -8.08 -2.66 11.07
N LEU A 100 -6.95 -2.69 10.37
CA LEU A 100 -5.64 -3.04 10.88
C LEU A 100 -4.92 -1.86 11.56
N ARG A 101 -5.47 -0.64 11.47
CA ARG A 101 -4.87 0.55 12.05
C ARG A 101 -5.00 0.51 13.56
N GLY A 102 -3.87 0.70 14.25
CA GLY A 102 -3.87 0.80 15.72
C GLY A 102 -4.17 -0.52 16.44
N LEU A 103 -4.09 -1.67 15.75
CA LEU A 103 -4.25 -2.98 16.40
C LEU A 103 -3.36 -3.11 17.65
N PRO A 104 -3.91 -3.64 18.77
CA PRO A 104 -3.13 -3.85 19.98
C PRO A 104 -2.04 -4.91 19.73
N PRO A 105 -0.94 -4.90 20.52
CA PRO A 105 0.22 -5.78 20.28
C PRO A 105 -0.12 -7.28 20.24
N ASP A 106 -1.15 -7.70 20.96
CA ASP A 106 -1.64 -9.07 21.09
C ASP A 106 -2.66 -9.47 20.02
N ALA A 107 -3.08 -8.55 19.15
CA ALA A 107 -3.94 -8.88 18.02
C ALA A 107 -3.22 -9.89 17.10
N PRO A 108 -3.87 -11.01 16.70
CA PRO A 108 -3.20 -12.09 15.97
C PRO A 108 -2.41 -11.64 14.74
N CYS A 109 -2.99 -10.79 13.89
CA CYS A 109 -2.32 -10.22 12.72
C CYS A 109 -1.02 -9.49 13.09
N ARG A 110 -1.09 -8.59 14.08
CA ARG A 110 0.06 -7.79 14.50
C ARG A 110 1.14 -8.65 15.18
N ALA A 111 0.74 -9.54 16.07
CA ALA A 111 1.67 -10.41 16.79
C ALA A 111 2.43 -11.34 15.83
N LEU A 112 1.74 -11.93 14.85
CA LEU A 112 2.36 -12.79 13.84
C LEU A 112 3.27 -12.00 12.91
N TRP A 113 2.87 -10.80 12.49
CA TRP A 113 3.73 -9.91 11.70
C TRP A 113 5.01 -9.56 12.45
N GLU A 114 4.92 -9.08 13.69
CA GLU A 114 6.10 -8.67 14.47
C GLU A 114 7.04 -9.86 14.75
N ALA A 115 6.49 -11.03 15.10
CA ALA A 115 7.28 -12.24 15.30
C ALA A 115 7.96 -12.72 14.00
N SER A 116 7.27 -12.61 12.85
CA SER A 116 7.84 -12.95 11.54
C SER A 116 8.96 -11.98 11.17
N LEU A 117 8.75 -10.68 11.39
CA LEU A 117 9.74 -9.63 11.14
C LEU A 117 11.01 -9.84 11.97
N GLU A 118 10.88 -10.24 13.24
CA GLU A 118 12.01 -10.54 14.12
C GLU A 118 12.86 -11.70 13.59
N LYS A 119 12.21 -12.81 13.19
CA LYS A 119 12.91 -13.96 12.60
C LYS A 119 13.59 -13.63 11.28
N VAL A 120 12.92 -12.87 10.40
CA VAL A 120 13.51 -12.41 9.13
C VAL A 120 14.71 -11.52 9.40
N TRP A 121 14.61 -10.60 10.35
CA TRP A 121 15.69 -9.67 10.67
C TRP A 121 16.91 -10.37 11.26
N GLU A 122 16.70 -11.28 12.20
CA GLU A 122 17.76 -12.10 12.79
C GLU A 122 18.42 -12.99 11.72
N ALA A 123 17.65 -13.65 10.85
CA ALA A 123 18.19 -14.48 9.79
C ALA A 123 18.96 -13.67 8.73
N ALA A 124 18.53 -12.45 8.42
CA ALA A 124 19.16 -11.60 7.42
C ALA A 124 20.47 -10.96 7.90
N TYR A 125 20.54 -10.56 9.17
CA TYR A 125 21.64 -9.74 9.70
C TYR A 125 22.43 -10.42 10.83
N GLY A 126 22.02 -11.61 11.28
CA GLY A 126 22.69 -12.41 12.29
C GLY A 126 22.33 -12.03 13.74
N PRO A 127 22.93 -12.72 14.74
CA PRO A 127 22.60 -12.56 16.16
C PRO A 127 23.00 -11.21 16.76
N HIS A 128 23.81 -10.42 16.04
CA HIS A 128 24.22 -9.07 16.42
C HIS A 128 23.58 -8.00 15.53
N ALA A 129 22.44 -8.32 14.91
CA ALA A 129 21.69 -7.40 14.07
C ALA A 129 21.36 -6.10 14.82
N PRO A 130 21.35 -4.95 14.14
CA PRO A 130 20.82 -3.72 14.71
C PRO A 130 19.35 -3.90 15.08
N LEU A 131 18.86 -3.13 16.06
CA LEU A 131 17.44 -3.11 16.40
C LEU A 131 16.59 -2.81 15.16
N ILE A 132 15.46 -3.51 15.04
CA ILE A 132 14.50 -3.31 13.95
C ILE A 132 13.98 -1.87 14.03
N PRO A 133 14.15 -1.05 12.97
CA PRO A 133 13.63 0.30 12.98
C PRO A 133 12.12 0.33 13.18
N GLU A 134 11.63 1.16 14.10
CA GLU A 134 10.19 1.25 14.44
C GLU A 134 9.31 1.50 13.20
N LYS A 135 9.82 2.29 12.24
CA LYS A 135 9.16 2.56 10.96
C LYS A 135 8.93 1.33 10.07
N LEU A 136 9.54 0.18 10.38
CA LEU A 136 9.33 -1.09 9.68
C LEU A 136 8.34 -2.00 10.41
N ARG A 137 8.00 -1.72 11.67
CA ARG A 137 6.97 -2.47 12.40
C ARG A 137 5.58 -2.16 11.87
N ARG A 138 5.36 -0.93 11.39
CA ARG A 138 4.08 -0.46 10.86
C ARG A 138 4.25 0.39 9.61
N ASP A 139 3.22 0.36 8.78
CA ASP A 139 3.12 1.22 7.61
C ASP A 139 2.87 2.69 7.99
N PRO A 140 2.86 3.63 7.02
CA PRO A 140 2.64 5.05 7.31
C PRO A 140 1.23 5.41 7.82
N TRP A 141 0.25 4.51 7.74
CA TRP A 141 -1.11 4.69 8.26
C TRP A 141 -1.33 3.98 9.61
N GLY A 142 -0.30 3.29 10.12
CA GLY A 142 -0.30 2.66 11.43
C GLY A 142 -0.74 1.20 11.43
N SER A 143 -0.88 0.57 10.27
CA SER A 143 -1.22 -0.85 10.16
C SER A 143 0.05 -1.73 10.21
N PRO A 144 -0.02 -2.97 10.74
CA PRO A 144 1.00 -3.98 10.44
C PRO A 144 1.10 -4.22 8.94
N TYR A 145 2.25 -4.67 8.47
CA TYR A 145 2.40 -5.09 7.07
C TYR A 145 1.75 -6.46 6.86
N LEU A 146 1.37 -6.72 5.61
CA LEU A 146 0.84 -7.98 5.12
C LEU A 146 1.99 -8.84 4.63
N LEU A 147 1.96 -10.14 4.95
CA LEU A 147 2.97 -11.10 4.52
C LEU A 147 2.30 -12.36 3.97
N ASN A 148 2.52 -12.66 2.70
CA ASN A 148 2.07 -13.87 2.05
C ASN A 148 3.29 -14.73 1.65
N THR A 149 3.42 -15.91 2.25
CA THR A 149 4.51 -16.84 1.93
C THR A 149 4.11 -17.76 0.77
N GLY A 150 3.90 -17.19 -0.41
CA GLY A 150 3.37 -17.90 -1.58
C GLY A 150 4.26 -19.06 -2.02
N GLU A 151 5.59 -18.93 -1.93
CA GLU A 151 6.56 -19.89 -2.50
C GLU A 151 6.43 -21.31 -1.94
N ILE A 152 5.72 -21.49 -0.84
CA ILE A 152 5.39 -22.82 -0.33
C ILE A 152 4.56 -23.67 -1.29
N LEU A 153 3.77 -23.04 -2.15
CA LEU A 153 2.94 -23.72 -3.16
C LEU A 153 3.73 -24.08 -4.42
N CYS A 154 5.01 -23.72 -4.49
CA CYS A 154 5.85 -23.99 -5.65
C CYS A 154 5.94 -25.49 -5.93
N GLY A 155 5.55 -25.89 -7.14
CA GLY A 155 5.54 -27.29 -7.57
C GLY A 155 4.37 -28.13 -7.04
N MET A 156 3.43 -27.54 -6.28
CA MET A 156 2.21 -28.25 -5.87
C MET A 156 1.14 -28.26 -6.98
N VAL A 157 1.18 -27.28 -7.88
CA VAL A 157 0.20 -27.12 -8.98
C VAL A 157 0.96 -26.95 -10.30
N GLY A 158 1.54 -28.05 -10.79
CA GLY A 158 2.33 -28.05 -12.03
C GLY A 158 3.59 -27.17 -11.94
N ASP A 159 3.91 -26.46 -13.01
CA ASP A 159 5.07 -25.55 -13.09
C ASP A 159 4.80 -24.18 -12.39
N TRP A 160 3.67 -24.00 -11.69
CA TRP A 160 3.35 -22.75 -11.00
C TRP A 160 4.16 -22.59 -9.70
N CYS A 161 4.76 -21.41 -9.55
CA CYS A 161 5.57 -21.05 -8.40
C CYS A 161 5.30 -19.58 -8.04
N PRO A 162 4.32 -19.31 -7.15
CA PRO A 162 4.02 -17.95 -6.73
C PRO A 162 5.16 -17.39 -5.88
N HIS A 163 5.31 -16.06 -5.90
CA HIS A 163 6.30 -15.36 -5.09
C HIS A 163 5.84 -15.18 -3.65
N ASP A 164 6.79 -14.96 -2.74
CA ASP A 164 6.47 -14.37 -1.45
C ASP A 164 6.16 -12.88 -1.64
N ASP A 165 5.09 -12.39 -1.02
CA ASP A 165 4.65 -11.01 -1.15
C ASP A 165 4.66 -10.30 0.21
N ILE A 166 5.14 -9.05 0.23
CA ILE A 166 5.05 -8.16 1.38
C ILE A 166 4.26 -6.93 0.96
N GLY A 167 3.25 -6.56 1.75
CA GLY A 167 2.36 -5.46 1.40
C GLY A 167 1.95 -4.60 2.58
N SER A 168 1.24 -3.52 2.28
CA SER A 168 0.53 -2.69 3.27
C SER A 168 -0.94 -2.64 2.86
N PRO A 169 -1.87 -2.65 3.84
CA PRO A 169 -3.30 -2.49 3.61
C PRO A 169 -3.69 -1.04 3.24
N GLY A 170 -2.72 -0.16 2.99
CA GLY A 170 -2.97 1.19 2.50
C GLY A 170 -3.70 2.12 3.49
N PRO A 171 -4.20 3.26 2.97
CA PRO A 171 -4.95 4.25 3.74
C PRO A 171 -6.22 3.75 4.44
N ASP A 172 -6.97 2.83 3.83
CA ASP A 172 -8.23 2.36 4.41
C ASP A 172 -8.02 1.43 5.61
N GLY A 173 -6.84 0.81 5.69
CA GLY A 173 -6.40 -0.05 6.77
C GLY A 173 -6.95 -1.47 6.68
N VAL A 174 -7.60 -1.85 5.58
CA VAL A 174 -8.27 -3.13 5.42
C VAL A 174 -7.51 -3.95 4.39
N ALA A 175 -7.14 -5.19 4.72
CA ALA A 175 -6.44 -6.04 3.77
C ALA A 175 -7.36 -6.53 2.64
N SER A 176 -6.76 -6.85 1.49
CA SER A 176 -7.44 -7.33 0.28
C SER A 176 -8.38 -6.29 -0.37
N THR A 177 -8.03 -5.01 -0.28
CA THR A 177 -8.74 -3.91 -0.91
C THR A 177 -7.92 -3.31 -2.07
N PRO A 178 -8.53 -2.49 -2.94
CA PRO A 178 -7.82 -1.91 -4.09
C PRO A 178 -6.68 -0.94 -3.75
N ASP A 179 -6.58 -0.42 -2.51
CA ASP A 179 -5.49 0.46 -2.08
C ASP A 179 -4.30 -0.27 -1.44
N ASP A 180 -4.37 -1.60 -1.35
CA ASP A 180 -3.24 -2.44 -0.98
C ASP A 180 -2.02 -2.16 -1.87
N VAL A 181 -0.86 -2.01 -1.25
CA VAL A 181 0.42 -1.86 -1.96
C VAL A 181 1.28 -3.07 -1.66
N ILE A 182 1.42 -3.95 -2.65
CA ILE A 182 2.13 -5.22 -2.54
C ILE A 182 3.42 -5.19 -3.37
N VAL A 183 4.50 -5.74 -2.83
CA VAL A 183 5.77 -5.95 -3.52
C VAL A 183 6.22 -7.38 -3.31
N SER A 184 6.51 -8.08 -4.40
CA SER A 184 7.04 -9.44 -4.36
C SER A 184 8.51 -9.45 -3.96
N ALA A 185 8.86 -10.34 -3.04
CA ALA A 185 10.23 -10.67 -2.73
C ALA A 185 10.81 -11.58 -3.84
N PRO A 186 12.09 -11.41 -4.22
CA PRO A 186 12.73 -12.32 -5.15
C PRO A 186 12.69 -13.78 -4.66
N MET A 187 12.55 -14.69 -5.63
CA MET A 187 12.44 -16.12 -5.37
C MET A 187 13.77 -16.73 -4.94
N HIS A 188 13.73 -17.61 -3.93
CA HIS A 188 14.87 -18.44 -3.53
C HIS A 188 14.36 -19.76 -2.92
N LEU A 189 14.38 -20.82 -3.72
CA LEU A 189 13.82 -22.13 -3.33
C LEU A 189 14.81 -23.02 -2.56
N GLY A 190 16.09 -22.63 -2.48
CA GLY A 190 17.17 -23.49 -2.01
C GLY A 190 17.50 -24.64 -2.99
N PRO A 191 18.74 -25.17 -3.00
CA PRO A 191 19.18 -26.20 -3.93
C PRO A 191 18.41 -27.52 -3.74
N GLU A 192 18.09 -27.90 -2.51
CA GLU A 192 17.39 -29.16 -2.23
C GLU A 192 16.00 -29.22 -2.87
N ARG A 193 15.23 -28.14 -2.79
CA ARG A 193 13.90 -28.11 -3.41
C ARG A 193 13.96 -27.95 -4.92
N VAL A 194 14.99 -27.28 -5.45
CA VAL A 194 15.25 -27.26 -6.90
C VAL A 194 15.54 -28.67 -7.41
N GLU A 195 16.37 -29.44 -6.71
CA GLU A 195 16.64 -30.83 -7.08
C GLU A 195 15.42 -31.74 -6.90
N ALA A 196 14.64 -31.55 -5.83
CA ALA A 196 13.38 -32.28 -5.63
C ALA A 196 12.35 -31.99 -6.75
N ALA A 197 12.22 -30.73 -7.16
CA ALA A 197 11.33 -30.32 -8.25
C ALA A 197 11.77 -30.90 -9.59
N LYS A 198 13.09 -30.88 -9.89
CA LYS A 198 13.65 -31.54 -11.08
C LYS A 198 13.36 -33.04 -11.07
N ALA A 199 13.55 -33.71 -9.93
CA ALA A 199 13.30 -35.14 -9.78
C ALA A 199 11.81 -35.49 -9.95
N ALA A 200 10.89 -34.66 -9.45
CA ALA A 200 9.46 -34.84 -9.63
C ALA A 200 9.05 -34.70 -11.10
N LYS A 201 9.54 -33.66 -11.78
CA LYS A 201 9.28 -33.44 -13.22
C LYS A 201 9.80 -34.59 -14.08
N ALA A 202 11.01 -35.08 -13.79
CA ALA A 202 11.59 -36.23 -14.49
C ALA A 202 10.75 -37.51 -14.34
N ARG A 203 10.09 -37.71 -13.19
CA ARG A 203 9.17 -38.84 -12.97
C ARG A 203 7.89 -38.70 -13.79
N GLU A 204 7.28 -37.53 -13.79
CA GLU A 204 6.07 -37.27 -14.58
C GLU A 204 6.31 -37.47 -16.09
N GLU A 205 7.46 -37.01 -16.59
CA GLU A 205 7.85 -37.21 -17.99
C GLU A 205 8.07 -38.70 -18.33
N ALA A 206 8.69 -39.47 -17.42
CA ALA A 206 8.86 -40.91 -17.57
C ALA A 206 7.51 -41.66 -17.59
N ASP A 207 6.58 -41.29 -16.72
CA ASP A 207 5.25 -41.88 -16.67
C ASP A 207 4.43 -41.57 -17.93
N LYS A 208 4.51 -40.33 -18.45
CA LYS A 208 3.90 -39.94 -19.73
C LYS A 208 4.48 -40.75 -20.88
N ALA A 209 5.80 -40.89 -20.97
CA ALA A 209 6.46 -41.67 -22.02
C ALA A 209 6.04 -43.15 -21.98
N ALA A 210 5.93 -43.73 -20.78
CA ALA A 210 5.44 -45.09 -20.58
C ALA A 210 3.98 -45.26 -21.04
N SER A 211 3.11 -44.28 -20.76
CA SER A 211 1.70 -44.32 -21.14
C SER A 211 1.48 -44.16 -22.66
N SER A 212 2.29 -43.37 -23.36
CA SER A 212 2.17 -43.17 -24.81
C SER A 212 2.57 -44.38 -25.65
N GLY A 213 3.41 -45.28 -25.12
CA GLY A 213 3.88 -46.47 -25.85
C GLY A 213 2.91 -47.66 -25.86
N SER A 214 1.80 -47.61 -25.11
CA SER A 214 0.86 -48.73 -24.97
C SER A 214 -0.29 -48.76 -25.99
N GLY A 215 -0.40 -47.75 -26.86
CA GLY A 215 -1.54 -47.58 -27.79
C GLY A 215 -1.37 -48.14 -29.21
N GLU A 216 -0.20 -48.71 -29.56
CA GLU A 216 0.15 -49.10 -30.94
C GLU A 216 0.16 -50.62 -31.20
N ARG A 217 -0.61 -51.42 -30.44
CA ARG A 217 -0.77 -52.86 -30.71
C ARG A 217 -2.21 -53.26 -30.96
#